data_AF-A0A7V5K3M3-F1
#
_entry.id   AF-A0A7V5K3M3-F1
#
_cell.length_a   1.000
_cell.length_b   1.000
_cell.length_c   1.000
_cell.angle_alpha   90.00
_cell.angle_beta   90.00
_cell.angle_gamma   90.00
#
_symmetry.space_group_name_H-M   'P 1'
#
loop_
_entity.id
_entity.type
_entity.pdbx_description
1 polymer ?
#
loop_
_entity_poly.entity_id
_entity_poly.type
_entity_poly.pdbx_seq_one_letter_code
_entity_poly.pdbx_strand_id
1 'polypeptide(L)' 'IAGGRLYMYDPMEKRYSRPWVVEQVIIEEWTYNFGPHSLMYYLRFENGVLDRIRTGDYGF' A
#
# COMPACT_ATOMS: atom_id res chain seq x y z
N ILE A 1 33.61 -29.07 -23.11
CA ILE A 1 33.39 -27.95 -24.04
C ILE A 1 32.11 -27.19 -23.64
N ALA A 2 32.31 -25.91 -23.31
CA ALA A 2 31.38 -24.78 -23.17
C ALA A 2 29.98 -24.98 -22.54
N GLY A 3 29.83 -24.51 -21.30
CA GLY A 3 28.54 -24.12 -20.72
C GLY A 3 28.72 -22.83 -19.91
N GLY A 4 29.09 -21.74 -20.59
CA GLY A 4 29.30 -20.44 -19.95
C GLY A 4 27.95 -19.79 -19.63
N ARG A 5 27.50 -19.86 -18.37
CA ARG A 5 26.51 -18.91 -17.86
C ARG A 5 27.23 -17.58 -17.62
N LEU A 6 26.93 -16.60 -18.46
CA LEU A 6 27.28 -15.20 -18.24
C LEU A 6 26.61 -14.74 -16.94
N TYR A 7 27.38 -14.61 -15.88
CA TYR A 7 26.99 -13.78 -14.73
C TYR A 7 27.04 -12.34 -15.22
N MET A 8 25.90 -11.79 -15.59
CA MET A 8 25.77 -10.38 -15.89
C MET A 8 25.91 -9.64 -14.56
N TYR A 9 27.05 -8.99 -14.34
CA TYR A 9 27.29 -8.19 -13.14
C TYR A 9 26.40 -6.95 -13.20
N ASP A 10 25.24 -7.00 -12.54
CA ASP A 10 24.40 -5.82 -12.32
C ASP A 10 24.66 -5.25 -10.92
N PRO A 11 25.38 -4.13 -10.78
CA PRO A 11 25.64 -3.52 -9.49
C PRO A 11 24.38 -2.99 -8.78
N MET A 12 23.20 -3.04 -9.42
CA MET A 12 21.90 -2.66 -8.84
C MET A 12 21.11 -3.84 -8.25
N GLU A 13 21.60 -5.08 -8.37
CA GLU A 13 20.90 -6.29 -7.90
C GLU A 13 20.67 -6.31 -6.37
N LYS A 14 21.44 -5.54 -5.61
CA LYS A 14 21.26 -5.43 -4.14
C LYS A 14 19.89 -4.89 -3.71
N ARG A 15 19.11 -4.26 -4.59
CA ARG A 15 17.85 -3.60 -4.20
C ARG A 15 16.57 -4.26 -4.72
N TYR A 16 16.65 -5.20 -5.66
CA TYR A 16 15.46 -5.77 -6.31
C TYR A 16 15.50 -7.31 -6.48
N SER A 17 16.23 -8.03 -5.64
CA SER A 17 16.09 -9.49 -5.57
C SER A 17 14.87 -9.89 -4.72
N ARG A 18 13.66 -9.61 -5.24
CA ARG A 18 12.45 -10.34 -4.84
C ARG A 18 11.69 -10.72 -6.11
N PRO A 19 11.62 -12.02 -6.48
CA PRO A 19 10.67 -12.45 -7.52
C PRO A 19 9.27 -12.00 -7.06
N TRP A 20 8.49 -11.38 -7.95
CA TRP A 20 7.18 -10.75 -7.70
C TRP A 20 6.46 -11.33 -6.48
N VAL A 21 6.73 -10.78 -5.29
CA VAL A 21 6.04 -11.19 -4.07
C VAL A 21 4.71 -10.48 -4.13
N VAL A 22 3.67 -11.20 -4.54
CA VAL A 22 2.29 -10.74 -4.35
C VAL A 22 2.00 -10.88 -2.86
N GLU A 23 2.12 -9.78 -2.13
CA GLU A 23 1.72 -9.72 -0.73
C GLU A 23 0.20 -9.53 -0.66
N GLN A 24 -0.48 -10.39 0.10
CA GLN A 24 -1.89 -10.20 0.39
C GLN A 24 -2.02 -9.13 1.47
N VAL A 25 -2.60 -7.99 1.12
CA VAL A 25 -2.91 -6.91 2.07
C VAL A 25 -4.38 -6.90 2.42
N ILE A 26 -4.69 -6.71 3.71
CA ILE A 26 -6.06 -6.48 4.17
C ILE A 26 -6.33 -4.98 4.11
N ILE A 27 -7.39 -4.60 3.41
CA ILE A 27 -7.84 -3.21 3.31
C ILE A 27 -9.13 -3.04 4.10
N GLU A 28 -9.15 -2.06 4.99
CA GLU A 28 -10.34 -1.66 5.73
C GLU A 28 -10.64 -0.18 5.47
N GLU A 29 -11.92 0.13 5.29
CA GLU A 29 -12.39 1.50 5.07
C GLU A 29 -13.44 1.86 6.12
N TRP A 30 -13.20 2.96 6.83
CA TRP A 30 -14.02 3.42 7.93
C TRP A 30 -14.55 4.81 7.63
N THR A 31 -15.84 5.03 7.91
CA THR A 31 -16.47 6.35 7.78
C THR A 31 -16.83 6.87 9.16
N TYR A 32 -16.22 7.98 9.54
CA TYR A 32 -16.60 8.74 10.72
C TYR A 32 -17.54 9.87 10.32
N ASN A 33 -18.81 9.74 10.70
CA ASN A 33 -19.83 10.78 10.55
C ASN A 33 -20.12 11.44 11.90
N PHE A 34 -19.90 12.76 11.98
CA PHE A 34 -20.12 13.59 13.17
C PHE A 34 -21.41 14.42 13.11
N GLY A 35 -22.24 14.22 12.10
CA GLY A 35 -23.50 14.93 11.87
C GLY A 35 -23.38 16.15 10.95
N PRO A 36 -24.50 16.81 10.64
CA PRO A 36 -24.63 17.78 9.55
C PRO A 36 -23.87 19.10 9.73
N HIS A 37 -23.35 19.36 10.92
CA HIS A 37 -22.56 20.56 11.22
C HIS A 37 -21.04 20.29 11.28
N SER A 38 -20.61 19.06 10.99
CA SER A 38 -19.21 18.66 10.99
C SER A 38 -18.84 17.91 9.71
N LEU A 39 -17.60 18.07 9.25
CA LEU A 39 -17.09 17.31 8.11
C LEU A 39 -16.93 15.83 8.48
N MET A 40 -17.26 14.94 7.55
CA MET A 40 -16.99 13.51 7.68
C MET A 40 -15.52 13.19 7.36
N TYR A 41 -15.06 12.05 7.87
CA TYR A 41 -13.73 11.53 7.56
C TYR A 41 -13.80 10.09 7.07
N TYR A 42 -13.06 9.82 6.00
CA TYR A 42 -12.86 8.49 5.45
C TYR A 42 -11.44 8.04 5.76
N LEU A 43 -11.32 6.97 6.53
CA LEU A 43 -10.04 6.40 6.94
C LEU A 43 -9.84 5.09 6.18
N ARG A 44 -8.66 4.93 5.60
CA ARG A 44 -8.22 3.70 4.94
C ARG A 44 -7.06 3.10 5.70
N PHE A 45 -7.19 1.84 6.04
CA PHE A 45 -6.16 1.05 6.71
C PHE A 45 -5.61 -0.02 5.78
N GLU A 46 -4.30 -0.25 5.85
CA GLU A 46 -3.63 -1.40 5.27
C GLU A 46 -3.06 -2.26 6.40
N ASN A 47 -3.48 -3.52 6.49
CA ASN A 47 -3.06 -4.44 7.56
C ASN A 47 -3.24 -3.84 8.98
N GLY A 48 -4.37 -3.16 9.21
CA GLY A 48 -4.68 -2.51 10.48
C GLY A 48 -3.91 -1.21 10.77
N VAL A 49 -3.04 -0.76 9.87
CA VAL A 49 -2.29 0.49 9.99
C VAL A 49 -2.95 1.58 9.16
N LEU A 50 -3.17 2.75 9.74
CA LEU A 50 -3.76 3.88 9.04
C LEU A 50 -2.82 4.38 7.93
N ASP A 51 -3.22 4.19 6.69
CA ASP A 51 -2.49 4.62 5.49
C ASP A 51 -2.96 6.01 5.03
N ARG A 52 -4.27 6.27 5.09
CA ARG A 52 -4.84 7.50 4.54
C ARG A 52 -6.05 8.00 5.30
N ILE A 53 -6.13 9.32 5.40
CA ILE A 53 -7.32 10.05 5.84
C ILE A 53 -7.76 10.97 4.69
N ARG A 54 -9.06 10.98 4.38
CA ARG A 54 -9.68 11.95 3.48
C ARG A 54 -10.82 12.65 4.18
N THR A 55 -10.88 13.97 4.03
CA THR A 55 -12.02 14.77 4.45
C THR A 55 -13.13 14.68 3.40
N GLY A 56 -14.35 14.45 3.83
CA GLY A 56 -15.55 14.45 3.01
C GLY A 56 -16.35 15.74 3.14
N ASP A 57 -17.60 15.67 2.67
CA ASP A 57 -18.59 16.72 2.92
C ASP A 57 -19.08 16.69 4.37
N TYR A 58 -20.01 17.58 4.71
CA TYR A 58 -20.71 17.55 5.98
C TYR A 58 -21.49 16.26 6.18
N GLY A 59 -21.58 15.82 7.43
CA GLY A 59 -22.30 14.62 7.82
C GLY A 59 -23.80 14.67 7.56
N PHE A 60 -24.44 13.54 7.87
CA PHE A 60 -25.90 13.41 7.94
C PHE A 60 -26.35 13.22 9.38
#